data_AF-A0AAE2CY58-F1
#
_entry.id   AF-A0AAE2CY58-F1
#
_cell.length_a   1.000
_cell.length_b   1.000
_cell.length_c   1.000
_cell.angle_alpha   90.00
_cell.angle_beta   90.00
_cell.angle_gamma   90.00
#
_symmetry.space_group_name_H-M   'P 1'
#
loop_
_entity.id
_entity.type
_entity.pdbx_description
1 polymer ?
#
loop_
_entity_poly.entity_id
_entity_poly.type
_entity_poly.pdbx_seq_one_letter_code
_entity_poly.pdbx_strand_id
1 'polypeptide(L)'
;MDNGHYGSGSDSGTNRSGRPNSRHTGSSSADDVMRICSCGREIVLRTSWTTANPGATLPCMSGKSDPPMCRRSKEVIPGLLNRLKQYDVAIRRAKERLDNANMRRRNCHCLLFFVVFYWACSVLLTIRKCGQN
;
A
#
# COMPACT_ATOMS: atom_id res chain seq x y z
N MET A 1 -25.31 14.73 41.32
CA MET A 1 -26.09 15.69 40.52
C MET A 1 -25.88 17.01 41.20
N ASP A 2 -25.00 17.87 40.71
CA ASP A 2 -24.90 19.25 41.20
C ASP A 2 -24.35 20.16 40.08
N ASN A 3 -25.05 21.28 39.95
CA ASN A 3 -24.96 22.34 38.94
C ASN A 3 -23.61 23.09 39.06
N GLY A 4 -22.96 23.58 38.00
CA GLY A 4 -23.49 24.49 36.99
C GLY A 4 -23.22 25.95 37.39
N HIS A 5 -21.95 26.40 37.37
CA HIS A 5 -21.58 27.81 37.49
C HIS A 5 -20.96 28.31 36.18
N TYR A 6 -21.69 29.19 35.49
CA TYR A 6 -21.26 29.92 34.30
C TYR A 6 -20.30 31.05 34.69
N GLY A 7 -19.08 31.00 34.16
CA GLY A 7 -18.12 32.09 34.19
C GLY A 7 -18.02 32.72 32.79
N SER A 8 -18.55 33.94 32.67
CA SER A 8 -18.44 34.80 31.48
C SER A 8 -17.01 35.32 31.34
N GLY A 9 -16.30 34.86 30.31
CA GLY A 9 -14.99 35.39 29.89
C GLY A 9 -15.14 36.09 28.55
N SER A 10 -14.81 37.38 28.53
CA SER A 10 -14.96 38.31 27.41
C SER A 10 -14.08 37.93 26.21
N ASP A 11 -14.73 37.65 25.07
CA ASP A 11 -14.10 37.39 23.78
C ASP A 11 -13.36 38.64 23.26
N SER A 12 -12.03 38.61 23.35
CA SER A 12 -11.17 39.49 22.58
C SER A 12 -10.89 38.84 21.23
N GLY A 13 -11.66 39.25 20.22
CA GLY A 13 -11.55 38.75 18.85
C GLY A 13 -10.19 39.07 18.22
N THR A 14 -9.41 38.03 17.92
CA THR A 14 -8.36 38.12 16.90
C THR A 14 -8.81 37.35 15.67
N ASN A 15 -9.14 38.10 14.62
CA ASN A 15 -9.31 37.61 13.25
C ASN A 15 -8.12 36.72 12.86
N ARG A 16 -8.33 35.41 12.72
CA ARG A 16 -7.44 34.54 11.93
C ARG A 16 -8.20 34.04 10.72
N SER A 17 -7.82 34.64 9.61
CA SER A 17 -8.08 34.25 8.23
C SER A 17 -8.12 32.73 8.03
N GLY A 18 -9.13 32.30 7.28
CA GLY A 18 -9.35 30.91 6.92
C GLY A 18 -8.10 30.26 6.32
N ARG A 19 -7.74 29.10 6.87
CA ARG A 19 -6.79 28.17 6.25
C ARG A 19 -7.46 27.54 5.02
N PRO A 20 -6.89 27.66 3.82
CA PRO A 20 -7.34 26.83 2.70
C PRO A 20 -7.03 25.37 3.03
N ASN A 21 -8.00 24.51 2.75
CA ASN A 21 -7.87 23.06 2.82
C ASN A 21 -6.94 22.59 1.69
N SER A 22 -5.63 22.54 1.96
CA SER A 22 -4.63 22.00 1.03
C SER A 22 -4.75 20.48 0.99
N ARG A 23 -5.63 20.02 0.12
CA ARG A 23 -5.72 18.64 -0.35
C ARG A 23 -4.37 18.26 -0.97
N HIS A 24 -3.55 17.49 -0.26
CA HIS A 24 -2.34 16.90 -0.84
C HIS A 24 -2.77 15.85 -1.87
N THR A 25 -3.00 16.31 -3.10
CA THR A 25 -3.01 15.45 -4.27
C THR A 25 -1.60 14.90 -4.42
N GLY A 26 -1.46 13.57 -4.28
CA GLY A 26 -0.24 12.88 -4.65
C GLY A 26 0.03 13.14 -6.13
N SER A 27 1.03 13.96 -6.42
CA SER A 27 1.64 14.03 -7.75
C SER A 27 3.01 13.39 -7.67
N SER A 28 3.04 12.14 -8.09
CA SER A 28 4.22 11.45 -8.54
C SER A 28 4.78 12.21 -9.75
N SER A 29 5.81 13.02 -9.56
CA SER A 29 6.71 13.40 -10.64
C SER A 29 7.99 13.92 -10.03
N ALA A 30 9.07 13.21 -10.34
CA ALA A 30 10.43 13.51 -9.99
C ALA A 30 10.79 14.96 -10.33
N ASP A 31 10.82 15.82 -9.32
CA ASP A 31 11.72 16.97 -9.33
C ASP A 31 13.13 16.44 -9.07
N ASP A 32 13.75 15.92 -10.13
CA ASP A 32 15.19 15.69 -10.19
C ASP A 32 15.86 17.06 -10.25
N VAL A 33 15.86 17.77 -9.11
CA VAL A 33 16.71 18.94 -8.93
C VAL A 33 18.14 18.42 -8.95
N MET A 34 18.78 18.42 -10.12
CA MET A 34 20.19 18.12 -10.28
C MET A 34 20.99 19.10 -9.41
N ARG A 35 21.32 18.68 -8.18
CA ARG A 35 22.14 19.48 -7.28
C ARG A 35 23.59 19.28 -7.69
N ILE A 36 24.20 20.27 -8.33
CA ILE A 36 25.64 20.22 -8.62
C ILE A 36 26.38 20.64 -7.36
N CYS A 37 27.39 19.88 -6.96
CA CYS A 37 28.23 20.24 -5.83
C CYS A 37 29.13 21.44 -6.16
N SER A 38 29.62 22.15 -5.14
CA SER A 38 30.67 23.16 -5.26
C SER A 38 31.97 22.70 -5.95
N CYS A 39 32.21 21.38 -6.07
CA CYS A 39 33.32 20.82 -6.88
C CYS A 39 32.95 20.49 -8.34
N GLY A 40 31.75 20.87 -8.80
CA GLY A 40 31.28 20.66 -10.18
C GLY A 40 30.71 19.27 -10.50
N ARG A 41 30.63 18.36 -9.52
CA ARG A 41 30.05 17.00 -9.71
C ARG A 41 28.57 16.96 -9.35
N GLU A 42 27.81 16.17 -10.09
CA GLU A 42 26.40 15.89 -9.82
C GLU A 42 26.21 15.15 -8.48
N ILE A 43 25.27 15.63 -7.66
CA ILE A 43 24.90 15.01 -6.39
C ILE A 43 23.84 13.96 -6.66
N VAL A 44 24.26 12.69 -6.62
CA VAL A 44 23.33 11.56 -6.57
C VAL A 44 22.96 11.30 -5.11
N LEU A 45 21.70 11.52 -4.75
CA LEU A 45 21.18 11.18 -3.42
C LEU A 45 21.11 9.65 -3.28
N ARG A 46 21.94 9.06 -2.42
CA ARG A 46 21.88 7.62 -2.10
C ARG A 46 21.39 7.41 -0.68
N THR A 47 20.22 6.79 -0.52
CA THR A 47 19.69 6.40 0.79
C THR A 47 20.05 4.95 1.11
N SER A 48 20.90 4.72 2.12
CA SER A 48 21.12 3.38 2.69
C SER A 48 20.33 3.21 3.98
N TRP A 49 19.27 2.41 3.96
CA TRP A 49 18.48 2.12 5.15
C TRP A 49 19.20 1.10 6.03
N THR A 50 19.84 1.54 7.12
CA THR A 50 20.28 0.64 8.20
C THR A 50 19.65 1.05 9.54
N THR A 51 19.62 0.15 10.52
CA THR A 51 19.00 0.36 11.85
C THR A 51 19.62 1.52 12.65
N ALA A 52 20.86 1.90 12.34
CA ALA A 52 21.56 3.01 12.98
C ALA A 52 21.49 4.34 12.20
N ASN A 53 20.99 4.32 10.95
CA ASN A 53 20.99 5.42 9.98
C ASN A 53 22.38 6.01 9.69
N PRO A 54 23.14 5.52 8.70
CA PRO A 54 23.99 6.41 7.93
C PRO A 54 23.09 6.94 6.82
N GLY A 55 22.38 8.01 7.16
CA GLY A 55 21.58 8.71 6.18
C GLY A 55 22.44 9.30 5.06
N ALA A 56 21.76 9.73 4.02
CA ALA A 56 22.29 10.11 2.72
C ALA A 56 23.75 10.60 2.75
N THR A 57 24.68 9.77 2.27
CA THR A 57 26.03 10.28 2.01
C THR A 57 25.94 11.11 0.74
N LEU A 58 25.84 12.42 0.89
CA LEU A 58 26.12 13.36 -0.19
C LEU A 58 27.60 13.18 -0.53
N PRO A 59 27.96 12.59 -1.70
CA PRO A 59 29.35 12.23 -2.00
C PRO A 59 30.31 13.43 -2.06
N CYS A 60 29.77 14.65 -2.03
CA CYS A 60 30.53 15.88 -2.08
C CYS A 60 30.58 16.67 -0.76
N MET A 61 29.91 16.21 0.28
CA MET A 61 30.05 16.75 1.63
C MET A 61 30.73 15.67 2.47
N SER A 62 32.07 15.63 2.41
CA SER A 62 32.90 14.78 3.26
C SER A 62 32.46 14.92 4.73
N GLY A 63 31.66 13.97 5.24
CA GLY A 63 31.33 13.86 6.66
C GLY A 63 29.98 14.40 7.15
N LYS A 64 29.03 14.80 6.29
CA LYS A 64 27.65 15.08 6.76
C LYS A 64 26.78 13.84 6.60
N SER A 65 26.97 12.88 7.50
CA SER A 65 25.95 11.85 7.76
C SER A 65 24.76 12.51 8.41
N ASP A 66 23.55 12.06 8.09
CA ASP A 66 22.37 12.46 8.87
C ASP A 66 22.66 12.20 10.36
N PRO A 67 22.31 13.14 11.25
CA PRO A 67 22.42 12.90 12.68
C PRO A 67 21.76 11.57 13.06
N PRO A 68 22.32 10.86 14.05
CA PRO A 68 21.73 9.61 14.50
C PRO A 68 20.27 9.84 14.85
N MET A 69 19.41 8.98 14.31
CA MET A 69 17.97 9.01 14.56
C MET A 69 17.68 9.09 16.07
N CYS A 70 16.68 9.88 16.48
CA CYS A 70 16.35 10.01 17.89
C CYS A 70 15.97 8.65 18.51
N ARG A 71 16.20 8.47 19.82
CA ARG A 71 15.99 7.17 20.50
C ARG A 71 14.59 6.58 20.22
N ARG A 72 13.56 7.43 20.31
CA ARG A 72 12.17 7.06 20.02
C ARG A 72 11.97 6.61 18.56
N SER A 73 12.59 7.28 17.59
CA SER A 73 12.50 6.89 16.18
C SER A 73 13.19 5.54 15.92
N LYS A 74 14.30 5.25 16.60
CA LYS A 74 15.00 3.96 16.53
C LYS A 74 14.17 2.79 17.05
N GLU A 75 13.23 3.03 17.96
CA GLU A 75 12.31 2.01 18.48
C GLU A 75 11.06 1.88 17.59
N VAL A 76 10.46 3.01 17.21
CA VAL A 76 9.15 3.03 16.52
C VAL A 76 9.25 2.58 15.05
N ILE A 77 10.26 3.05 14.31
CA ILE A 77 10.34 2.81 12.86
C ILE A 77 10.57 1.34 12.53
N PRO A 78 11.51 0.62 13.17
CA PRO A 78 11.68 -0.82 12.92
C PRO A 78 10.43 -1.62 13.30
N GLY A 79 9.76 -1.25 14.40
CA GLY A 79 8.49 -1.87 14.82
C GLY A 79 7.40 -1.72 13.77
N LEU A 80 7.26 -0.53 13.18
CA LEU A 80 6.30 -0.25 12.12
C LEU A 80 6.60 -1.05 10.84
N LEU A 81 7.87 -1.09 10.43
CA LEU A 81 8.31 -1.86 9.26
C LEU A 81 8.05 -3.36 9.43
N ASN A 82 8.28 -3.90 10.64
CA ASN A 82 8.01 -5.30 10.91
C ASN A 82 6.52 -5.62 10.82
N ARG A 83 5.67 -4.75 11.38
CA ARG A 83 4.20 -4.89 11.26
C ARG A 83 3.75 -4.81 9.80
N LEU A 84 4.31 -3.89 9.02
CA LEU A 84 3.99 -3.78 7.59
C LEU A 84 4.31 -5.07 6.84
N LYS A 85 5.50 -5.64 7.05
CA LYS A 85 5.88 -6.94 6.47
C LYS A 85 4.94 -8.06 6.89
N GLN A 86 4.51 -8.09 8.15
CA GLN A 86 3.53 -9.08 8.63
C GLN A 86 2.18 -8.92 7.93
N TYR A 87 1.71 -7.69 7.76
CA TYR A 87 0.49 -7.40 7.01
C TYR A 87 0.60 -7.80 5.54
N ASP A 88 1.72 -7.50 4.88
CA ASP A 88 1.96 -7.91 3.49
C ASP A 88 1.88 -9.43 3.32
N VAL A 89 2.48 -10.19 4.25
CA VAL A 89 2.41 -11.66 4.26
C VAL A 89 0.97 -12.14 4.49
N ALA A 90 0.24 -11.51 5.42
CA ALA A 90 -1.15 -11.87 5.69
C ALA A 90 -2.07 -11.61 4.49
N ILE A 91 -1.90 -10.46 3.83
CA ILE A 91 -2.65 -10.10 2.61
C ILE A 91 -2.36 -11.09 1.49
N ARG A 92 -1.09 -11.42 1.24
CA ARG A 92 -0.70 -12.41 0.22
C ARG A 92 -1.38 -13.76 0.48
N ARG A 93 -1.30 -14.26 1.71
CA ARG A 93 -1.96 -15.53 2.11
C ARG A 93 -3.48 -15.47 1.96
N ALA A 94 -4.11 -14.36 2.32
CA ALA A 94 -5.55 -14.18 2.15
C ALA A 94 -5.94 -14.21 0.67
N LYS A 95 -5.17 -13.55 -0.18
CA LYS A 95 -5.38 -13.53 -1.64
C LYS A 95 -5.19 -14.91 -2.26
N GLU A 96 -4.12 -15.63 -1.92
CA GLU A 96 -3.88 -17.01 -2.38
C GLU A 96 -5.04 -17.95 -2.02
N ARG A 97 -5.61 -17.82 -0.81
CA ARG A 97 -6.77 -18.62 -0.39
C ARG A 97 -8.00 -18.33 -1.25
N LEU A 98 -8.27 -17.05 -1.53
CA LEU A 98 -9.37 -16.64 -2.39
C LEU A 98 -9.17 -17.14 -3.82
N ASP A 99 -7.97 -16.99 -4.36
CA ASP A 99 -7.61 -17.42 -5.71
C ASP A 99 -7.72 -18.94 -5.86
N ASN A 100 -7.27 -19.71 -4.86
CA ASN A 100 -7.42 -21.17 -4.84
C ASN A 100 -8.89 -21.60 -4.77
N ALA A 101 -9.71 -20.94 -3.95
CA ALA A 101 -11.14 -21.21 -3.88
C ALA A 101 -11.84 -20.88 -5.21
N ASN A 102 -11.48 -19.77 -5.84
CA ASN A 102 -12.04 -19.35 -7.12
C ASN A 102 -11.58 -20.26 -8.28
N MET A 103 -10.32 -20.71 -8.27
CA MET A 103 -9.80 -21.71 -9.19
C MET A 103 -10.60 -23.01 -9.08
N ARG A 104 -10.84 -23.50 -7.85
CA ARG A 104 -11.64 -24.70 -7.61
C ARG A 104 -13.08 -24.53 -8.11
N ARG A 105 -13.71 -23.38 -7.83
CA ARG A 105 -15.08 -23.08 -8.29
C ARG A 105 -15.17 -23.07 -9.82
N ARG A 106 -14.25 -22.38 -10.50
CA ARG A 106 -14.18 -22.36 -11.97
C ARG A 106 -13.95 -23.75 -12.55
N ASN A 107 -13.04 -24.53 -11.97
CA ASN A 107 -12.77 -25.89 -12.42
C ASN A 107 -13.99 -26.80 -12.22
N CYS A 108 -14.67 -26.72 -11.07
CA CYS A 108 -15.93 -27.46 -10.85
C CYS A 108 -17.02 -27.03 -11.83
N HIS A 109 -17.16 -25.73 -12.13
CA HIS A 109 -18.10 -25.24 -13.13
C HIS A 109 -17.78 -25.76 -14.55
N CYS A 110 -16.51 -25.71 -14.97
CA CYS A 110 -16.09 -26.25 -16.25
C CYS A 110 -16.37 -27.75 -16.34
N LEU A 111 -16.00 -28.52 -15.30
CA LEU A 111 -16.25 -29.96 -15.24
C LEU A 111 -17.76 -30.29 -15.30
N LEU A 112 -18.59 -29.57 -14.54
CA LEU A 112 -20.03 -29.74 -14.59
C LEU A 112 -20.59 -29.45 -15.98
N PHE A 113 -20.15 -28.35 -16.61
CA PHE A 113 -20.57 -27.99 -17.97
C PHE A 113 -20.22 -29.09 -18.98
N PHE A 114 -18.98 -29.58 -18.98
CA PHE A 114 -18.57 -30.66 -19.88
C PHE A 114 -19.39 -31.94 -19.65
N VAL A 115 -19.57 -32.36 -18.40
CA VAL A 115 -20.33 -33.59 -18.08
C VAL A 115 -21.78 -33.48 -18.57
N VAL A 116 -22.46 -32.37 -18.28
CA VAL A 116 -23.85 -32.15 -18.71
C VAL A 116 -23.94 -32.07 -20.23
N PHE A 117 -23.01 -31.37 -20.88
CA PHE A 117 -22.98 -31.26 -22.33
C PHE A 117 -22.76 -32.61 -23.02
N TYR A 118 -21.76 -33.39 -22.59
CA TYR A 118 -21.51 -34.72 -23.14
C TYR A 118 -22.70 -35.66 -22.93
N TRP A 119 -23.29 -35.67 -21.74
CA TRP A 119 -24.49 -36.45 -21.45
C TRP A 119 -25.65 -36.06 -22.38
N ALA A 120 -25.91 -34.77 -22.54
CA ALA A 120 -26.97 -34.27 -23.43
C ALA A 120 -26.70 -34.64 -24.89
N CYS A 121 -25.47 -34.49 -25.38
CA CYS A 121 -25.09 -34.90 -26.73
C CYS A 121 -25.30 -36.41 -26.93
N SER A 122 -24.89 -37.25 -25.98
CA SER A 122 -25.12 -38.70 -26.07
C SER A 122 -26.61 -39.03 -26.17
N VAL A 123 -27.46 -38.40 -25.35
CA VAL A 123 -28.93 -38.59 -25.41
C VAL A 123 -29.51 -38.11 -26.75
N LEU A 124 -29.07 -36.96 -27.24
CA LEU A 124 -29.52 -36.45 -28.54
C LEU A 124 -29.10 -37.37 -29.69
N LEU A 125 -27.89 -37.91 -29.63
CA LEU A 125 -27.37 -38.84 -30.66
C LEU A 125 -28.11 -40.18 -30.63
N THR A 126 -28.47 -40.70 -29.45
CA THR A 126 -29.26 -41.94 -29.35
C THR A 126 -30.69 -41.77 -29.86
N ILE A 127 -31.34 -40.64 -29.56
CA ILE A 127 -32.68 -40.32 -30.08
C ILE A 127 -32.65 -40.22 -31.62
N ARG A 128 -31.65 -39.53 -32.19
CA ARG A 128 -31.52 -39.42 -33.66
C ARG A 128 -31.28 -40.78 -34.33
N LYS A 129 -30.50 -41.68 -33.71
CA LYS A 129 -30.30 -43.03 -34.23
C LYS A 129 -31.58 -43.87 -34.22
N CYS A 130 -32.43 -43.74 -33.21
CA CYS A 130 -33.70 -44.48 -33.17
C CYS A 130 -34.74 -43.93 -34.15
N GLY A 131 -34.66 -42.66 -34.55
CA GLY A 131 -35.58 -42.07 -35.53
C GLY A 131 -35.26 -42.37 -37.00
N GLN A 132 -34.16 -43.07 -37.29
CA GLN A 132 -33.74 -43.43 -38.65
C GLN A 132 -33.90 -44.92 -38.99
N ASN A 133 -34.27 -45.77 -38.02
CA ASN A 133 -34.61 -47.18 -38.23
C ASN A 133 -36.13 -47.35 -38.28
#